data_AF-A0A6I9SGQ6-F1
#
_entry.id   AF-A0A6I9SGQ6-F1
#
_cell.length_a   1.000
_cell.length_b   1.000
_cell.length_c   1.000
_cell.angle_alpha   90.00
_cell.angle_beta   90.00
_cell.angle_gamma   90.00
#
_symmetry.space_group_name_H-M   'P 1'
#
loop_
_entity.id
_entity.type
_entity.pdbx_description
1 polymer ?
#
loop_
_entity_poly.entity_id
_entity_poly.type
_entity_poly.pdbx_seq_one_letter_code
_entity_poly.pdbx_strand_id
1 'polypeptide(L)'
;MVTNTSPKMRKKQKNERNREAASVVAMGGGRGVDVIHSCPIRPPPSRRCPAKNPLPSKDANPRELQITHTPLCSKAPRRDALLLFALPALLPSLADSSSAAAFSLGIPGPKDWLRDQKKKAARFILAPIEDSRESLRNAYLLLSSEAGSPVEDSGEVRRLLNLAVKDCVPQRRSSLVEFQSRTGVEVCTFRLLVKNAASLLDKGDPVKLDVEAMLNDLIRSFSLLGSVIDSSNFEFTTDRQKVKDGLMDTISSLDRFEQGIKNCLGV
;
A
#
# COMPACT_ATOMS: atom_id res chain seq x y z
N MET A 1 36.19 -68.68 -2.79
CA MET A 1 35.60 -67.64 -3.68
C MET A 1 35.50 -66.36 -2.87
N VAL A 2 36.46 -65.45 -3.07
CA VAL A 2 36.52 -64.13 -2.41
C VAL A 2 36.71 -63.12 -3.54
N THR A 3 35.71 -62.28 -3.77
CA THR A 3 35.71 -61.28 -4.83
C THR A 3 36.50 -60.04 -4.41
N ASN A 4 37.50 -59.73 -5.23
CA ASN A 4 38.33 -58.52 -5.25
C ASN A 4 37.49 -57.27 -5.57
N THR A 5 37.62 -56.20 -4.78
CA THR A 5 37.24 -54.83 -5.18
C THR A 5 38.49 -54.00 -5.40
N SER A 6 38.62 -53.46 -6.61
CA SER A 6 39.80 -52.79 -7.18
C SER A 6 40.16 -51.44 -6.53
N PRO A 7 41.46 -51.11 -6.39
CA PRO A 7 41.94 -49.84 -5.85
C PRO A 7 42.28 -48.85 -6.98
N LYS A 8 41.31 -48.08 -7.47
CA LYS A 8 41.61 -47.03 -8.48
C LYS A 8 40.87 -45.69 -8.36
N MET A 9 40.20 -45.45 -7.23
CA MET A 9 39.41 -44.22 -7.02
C MET A 9 39.71 -43.52 -5.68
N ARG A 10 40.99 -43.42 -5.30
CA ARG A 10 41.42 -42.62 -4.12
C ARG A 10 42.59 -41.66 -4.35
N LYS A 11 43.11 -41.55 -5.57
CA LYS A 11 44.22 -40.61 -5.90
C LYS A 11 43.81 -39.35 -6.67
N LYS A 12 42.55 -39.19 -7.08
CA LYS A 12 42.11 -37.99 -7.83
C LYS A 12 41.46 -36.91 -6.96
N GLN A 13 41.10 -37.21 -5.71
CA GLN A 13 40.40 -36.26 -4.82
C GLN A 13 41.31 -35.59 -3.76
N LYS A 14 42.64 -35.76 -3.89
CA LYS A 14 43.64 -35.11 -3.04
C LYS A 14 44.46 -34.03 -3.78
N ASN A 15 44.24 -33.83 -5.08
CA ASN A 15 45.04 -32.90 -5.89
C ASN A 15 44.33 -31.60 -6.29
N GLU A 16 43.03 -31.46 -6.01
CA GLU A 16 42.27 -30.22 -6.29
C GLU A 16 42.28 -29.22 -5.12
N ARG A 17 42.64 -29.67 -3.91
CA ARG A 17 42.57 -28.86 -2.67
C ARG A 17 43.86 -28.09 -2.34
N ASN A 18 44.89 -28.19 -3.20
CA ASN A 18 46.20 -27.55 -3.01
C ASN A 18 46.54 -26.48 -4.07
N ARG A 19 45.58 -26.07 -4.91
CA ARG A 19 45.77 -25.01 -5.90
C ARG A 19 45.29 -23.62 -5.43
N GLU A 20 44.79 -23.54 -4.20
CA GLU A 20 44.30 -22.31 -3.56
C GLU A 20 45.36 -21.62 -2.66
N ALA A 21 46.61 -22.09 -2.64
CA ALA A 21 47.65 -21.59 -1.72
C ALA A 21 48.93 -21.07 -2.39
N ALA A 22 48.97 -20.85 -3.71
CA ALA A 22 50.17 -20.35 -4.40
C ALA A 22 49.83 -19.38 -5.54
N SER A 23 49.30 -18.20 -5.18
CA SER A 23 49.42 -17.00 -6.03
C SER A 23 49.34 -15.75 -5.14
N VAL A 24 50.29 -15.69 -4.20
CA VAL A 24 50.72 -14.45 -3.54
C VAL A 24 52.16 -14.25 -3.99
N VAL A 25 52.52 -12.99 -4.27
CA VAL A 25 53.85 -12.46 -4.66
C VAL A 25 54.08 -12.32 -6.17
N ALA A 26 53.92 -11.08 -6.69
CA ALA A 26 55.00 -10.35 -7.37
C ALA A 26 54.55 -8.97 -7.92
N MET A 27 55.32 -7.92 -7.54
CA MET A 27 55.56 -6.62 -8.23
C MET A 27 54.40 -5.59 -8.20
N GLY A 28 54.52 -4.33 -7.78
CA GLY A 28 55.69 -3.48 -7.48
C GLY A 28 55.58 -2.13 -8.24
N GLY A 29 55.25 -1.04 -7.53
CA GLY A 29 55.71 0.33 -7.81
C GLY A 29 54.87 1.25 -8.72
N GLY A 30 54.26 2.29 -8.14
CA GLY A 30 53.72 3.45 -8.86
C GLY A 30 53.18 4.53 -7.92
N ARG A 31 53.86 5.69 -7.90
CA ARG A 31 53.67 6.84 -6.98
C ARG A 31 52.31 7.52 -7.13
N GLY A 32 51.79 8.01 -6.01
CA GLY A 32 50.66 8.95 -5.97
C GLY A 32 50.35 9.36 -4.54
N VAL A 33 51.03 10.39 -4.05
CA VAL A 33 50.65 11.12 -2.83
C VAL A 33 49.43 11.96 -3.22
N ASP A 34 48.33 11.90 -2.47
CA ASP A 34 47.62 13.11 -2.03
C ASP A 34 46.41 12.82 -1.11
N VAL A 35 46.55 13.37 0.09
CA VAL A 35 45.55 14.16 0.84
C VAL A 35 44.15 13.57 1.03
N ILE A 36 43.92 13.16 2.29
CA ILE A 36 42.61 13.02 2.93
C ILE A 36 41.81 14.31 2.72
N HIS A 37 40.71 14.22 1.97
CA HIS A 37 39.64 15.22 2.01
C HIS A 37 38.33 14.56 2.42
N SER A 38 37.98 14.77 3.68
CA SER A 38 36.63 14.56 4.20
C SER A 38 35.64 15.39 3.38
N CYS A 39 34.68 14.75 2.72
CA CYS A 39 33.56 15.45 2.09
C CYS A 39 32.66 16.06 3.19
N PRO A 40 32.42 17.38 3.20
CA PRO A 40 31.39 17.96 4.04
C PRO A 40 30.02 17.60 3.46
N ILE A 41 29.19 16.95 4.29
CA ILE A 41 27.76 16.75 4.01
C ILE A 41 27.11 18.12 3.90
N ARG A 42 26.71 18.50 2.68
CA ARG A 42 25.96 19.73 2.43
C ARG A 42 24.50 19.50 2.87
N PRO A 43 23.95 20.27 3.81
CA PRO A 43 22.54 20.14 4.15
C PRO A 43 21.66 20.65 2.97
N PRO A 44 20.47 20.09 2.78
CA PRO A 44 19.54 20.53 1.75
C PRO A 44 19.07 21.98 2.02
N PRO A 45 18.78 22.77 0.97
CA PRO A 45 18.27 24.13 1.17
C PRO A 45 16.91 24.09 1.87
N SER A 46 16.81 24.82 2.99
CA SER A 46 15.58 25.05 3.73
C SER A 46 14.50 25.65 2.82
N ARG A 47 13.39 24.93 2.62
CA ARG A 47 12.17 25.51 2.07
C ARG A 47 11.61 26.51 3.09
N ARG A 48 11.74 27.80 2.82
CA ARG A 48 10.99 28.84 3.53
C ARG A 48 9.53 28.75 3.12
N CYS A 49 8.65 28.60 4.09
CA CYS A 49 7.22 28.91 3.94
C CYS A 49 7.06 30.40 3.59
N PRO A 50 6.09 30.79 2.75
CA PRO A 50 5.85 32.19 2.48
C PRO A 50 5.30 32.89 3.73
N ALA A 51 6.04 33.91 4.17
CA ALA A 51 5.63 34.83 5.23
C ALA A 51 4.51 35.75 4.73
N LYS A 52 3.61 36.09 5.65
CA LYS A 52 2.56 37.10 5.50
C LYS A 52 3.19 38.45 5.11
N ASN A 53 2.70 39.07 4.03
CA ASN A 53 3.06 40.44 3.68
C ASN A 53 2.43 41.43 4.67
N PRO A 54 3.22 42.36 5.26
CA PRO A 54 2.72 43.53 5.97
C PRO A 54 2.36 44.69 5.03
N LEU A 55 1.45 45.52 5.52
CA LEU A 55 0.96 46.82 5.03
C LEU A 55 2.00 47.73 4.36
N PRO A 56 1.60 48.55 3.37
CA PRO A 56 2.29 49.81 3.06
C PRO A 56 1.71 51.02 3.82
N SER A 57 2.60 51.77 4.47
CA SER A 57 2.42 53.14 4.97
C SER A 57 2.28 54.13 3.79
N LYS A 58 1.26 54.99 3.75
CA LYS A 58 1.15 56.35 4.32
C LYS A 58 1.87 57.43 3.48
N ASP A 59 1.15 57.97 2.50
CA ASP A 59 1.33 59.32 1.97
C ASP A 59 0.01 60.09 2.09
N ALA A 60 0.11 61.37 2.42
CA ALA A 60 -0.96 62.23 2.94
C ALA A 60 -1.53 63.19 1.88
N ASN A 61 -2.86 63.42 1.91
CA ASN A 61 -3.48 64.75 1.73
C ASN A 61 -4.95 64.72 2.23
N PRO A 62 -5.47 65.75 2.94
CA PRO A 62 -6.77 65.72 3.61
C PRO A 62 -7.85 66.53 2.88
N ARG A 63 -9.11 66.08 3.02
CA ARG A 63 -10.41 66.79 2.85
C ARG A 63 -11.47 65.69 2.74
N GLU A 64 -12.64 65.71 3.34
CA GLU A 64 -13.38 66.57 4.26
C GLU A 64 -14.65 65.76 4.60
N LEU A 65 -15.18 65.90 5.83
CA LEU A 65 -16.59 65.63 6.23
C LEU A 65 -17.08 64.17 6.16
N GLN A 66 -17.88 63.59 7.07
CA GLN A 66 -18.51 63.94 8.33
C GLN A 66 -19.08 62.60 8.88
N ILE A 67 -19.04 62.41 10.21
CA ILE A 67 -20.14 61.93 11.09
C ILE A 67 -20.81 60.60 10.66
N THR A 68 -20.82 59.49 11.41
CA THR A 68 -21.63 59.29 12.64
C THR A 68 -21.41 57.87 13.23
N HIS A 69 -21.19 57.80 14.55
CA HIS A 69 -21.47 56.75 15.58
C HIS A 69 -21.28 55.23 15.36
N THR A 70 -20.22 54.74 16.02
CA THR A 70 -20.04 53.59 16.96
C THR A 70 -21.21 52.67 17.43
N PRO A 71 -20.88 51.49 18.03
CA PRO A 71 -21.54 50.19 17.84
C PRO A 71 -22.27 49.64 19.10
N LEU A 72 -22.96 48.51 18.96
CA LEU A 72 -23.40 47.62 20.06
C LEU A 72 -23.19 46.17 19.56
N CYS A 73 -22.35 45.28 20.10
CA CYS A 73 -22.09 44.84 21.48
C CYS A 73 -23.36 44.44 22.24
N SER A 74 -23.90 43.26 21.93
CA SER A 74 -24.91 42.59 22.75
C SER A 74 -24.25 41.45 23.54
N LYS A 75 -24.00 41.72 24.82
CA LYS A 75 -23.69 40.74 25.86
C LYS A 75 -24.97 39.97 26.18
N ALA A 76 -24.93 38.63 26.15
CA ALA A 76 -25.99 37.78 26.68
C ALA A 76 -25.69 37.37 28.14
N PRO A 77 -26.68 37.35 29.03
CA PRO A 77 -26.48 37.25 30.48
C PRO A 77 -26.29 35.80 30.97
N ARG A 78 -25.42 35.67 31.97
CA ARG A 78 -25.23 34.49 32.81
C ARG A 78 -26.50 34.23 33.63
N ARG A 79 -26.98 32.99 33.66
CA ARG A 79 -27.95 32.51 34.66
C ARG A 79 -27.27 31.46 35.52
N ASP A 80 -27.03 31.83 36.77
CA ASP A 80 -26.72 30.94 37.87
C ASP A 80 -27.93 30.07 38.20
N ALA A 81 -27.72 28.77 38.33
CA ALA A 81 -28.64 27.86 38.96
C ALA A 81 -27.82 26.92 39.86
N LEU A 82 -27.66 27.34 41.12
CA LEU A 82 -27.23 26.52 42.23
C LEU A 82 -28.42 25.62 42.64
N LEU A 83 -28.28 24.31 42.49
CA LEU A 83 -29.03 23.34 43.30
C LEU A 83 -28.11 22.18 43.67
N LEU A 84 -27.66 22.26 44.93
CA LEU A 84 -27.02 21.18 45.67
C LEU A 84 -28.11 20.20 46.15
N PHE A 85 -27.99 18.93 45.81
CA PHE A 85 -28.46 17.85 46.68
C PHE A 85 -27.50 16.67 46.58
N ALA A 86 -26.86 16.36 47.71
CA ALA A 86 -25.97 15.22 47.90
C ALA A 86 -26.77 13.96 48.28
N LEU A 87 -26.22 12.80 47.88
CA LEU A 87 -26.70 11.42 48.07
C LEU A 87 -26.73 10.95 49.55
N PRO A 88 -27.37 9.79 49.85
CA PRO A 88 -26.61 8.54 49.92
C PRO A 88 -27.30 7.30 49.30
N ALA A 89 -26.45 6.34 48.90
CA ALA A 89 -26.78 5.02 48.36
C ALA A 89 -27.35 4.05 49.40
N LEU A 90 -28.10 3.01 48.98
CA LEU A 90 -27.98 1.59 49.42
C LEU A 90 -29.04 0.64 48.78
N LEU A 91 -28.52 -0.34 48.02
CA LEU A 91 -29.00 -1.71 47.69
C LEU A 91 -30.03 -1.99 46.56
N PRO A 92 -29.84 -3.12 45.82
CA PRO A 92 -30.55 -3.45 44.58
C PRO A 92 -31.73 -4.41 44.84
N SER A 93 -32.87 -4.14 44.21
CA SER A 93 -33.94 -5.14 44.06
C SER A 93 -34.06 -5.52 42.59
N LEU A 94 -34.05 -6.83 42.37
CA LEU A 94 -34.17 -7.53 41.10
C LEU A 94 -35.45 -7.10 40.37
N ALA A 95 -35.34 -6.21 39.40
CA ALA A 95 -36.37 -5.98 38.42
C ALA A 95 -35.82 -6.42 37.06
N ASP A 96 -36.30 -7.58 36.65
CA ASP A 96 -36.17 -8.17 35.33
C ASP A 96 -36.44 -7.09 34.28
N SER A 97 -35.36 -6.54 33.73
CA SER A 97 -35.43 -5.55 32.67
C SER A 97 -35.71 -6.34 31.40
N SER A 98 -37.01 -6.61 31.20
CA SER A 98 -37.59 -7.03 29.94
C SER A 98 -36.82 -6.37 28.81
N SER A 99 -36.12 -7.19 28.03
CA SER A 99 -35.40 -6.76 26.84
C SER A 99 -36.39 -6.00 25.96
N ALA A 100 -36.33 -4.68 26.04
CA ALA A 100 -37.05 -3.82 25.13
C ALA A 100 -36.44 -4.05 23.76
N ALA A 101 -37.06 -4.93 22.98
CA ALA A 101 -36.90 -4.96 21.55
C ALA A 101 -37.33 -3.57 21.05
N ALA A 102 -36.36 -2.66 20.98
CA ALA A 102 -36.49 -1.40 20.29
C ALA A 102 -36.56 -1.74 18.80
N PHE A 103 -37.76 -2.10 18.35
CA PHE A 103 -38.11 -2.11 16.95
C PHE A 103 -37.83 -0.69 16.43
N SER A 104 -36.73 -0.56 15.69
CA SER A 104 -36.33 0.71 15.09
C SER A 104 -37.36 1.06 14.03
N LEU A 105 -38.28 1.95 14.40
CA LEU A 105 -39.22 2.61 13.49
C LEU A 105 -38.44 3.37 12.41
N GLY A 106 -38.27 2.73 11.25
CA GLY A 106 -38.31 3.33 9.91
C GLY A 106 -37.24 4.34 9.48
N ILE A 107 -36.36 4.84 10.33
CA ILE A 107 -35.28 5.77 9.93
C ILE A 107 -33.94 5.05 10.03
N PRO A 108 -33.24 4.83 8.91
CA PRO A 108 -31.89 4.27 8.92
C PRO A 108 -30.99 5.09 9.83
N GLY A 109 -30.28 4.43 10.74
CA GLY A 109 -29.27 5.11 11.54
C GLY A 109 -28.16 5.70 10.66
N PRO A 110 -27.35 6.66 11.15
CA PRO A 110 -26.27 7.25 10.36
C PRO A 110 -25.29 6.21 9.77
N LYS A 111 -25.06 5.10 10.48
CA LYS A 111 -24.23 3.97 10.02
C LYS A 111 -24.87 3.22 8.84
N ASP A 112 -26.18 3.01 8.89
CA ASP A 112 -26.92 2.29 7.83
C ASP A 112 -27.06 3.17 6.58
N TRP A 113 -27.36 4.46 6.78
CA TRP A 113 -27.35 5.44 5.68
C TRP A 113 -25.99 5.45 4.96
N LEU A 114 -24.88 5.47 5.70
CA LEU A 114 -23.54 5.46 5.10
C LEU A 114 -23.22 4.14 4.39
N ARG A 115 -23.72 3.01 4.91
CA ARG A 115 -23.62 1.71 4.24
C ARG A 115 -24.31 1.75 2.87
N ASP A 116 -25.53 2.27 2.81
CA ASP A 116 -26.28 2.39 1.55
C ASP A 116 -25.59 3.32 0.54
N GLN A 117 -24.95 4.39 1.00
CA GLN A 117 -24.15 5.25 0.13
C GLN A 117 -22.95 4.50 -0.45
N LYS A 118 -22.23 3.71 0.35
CA LYS A 118 -21.11 2.90 -0.14
C LYS A 118 -21.55 1.83 -1.15
N LYS A 119 -22.70 1.19 -0.91
CA LYS A 119 -23.30 0.24 -1.87
C LYS A 119 -23.59 0.91 -3.21
N LYS A 120 -24.20 2.10 -3.19
CA LYS A 120 -24.47 2.88 -4.42
C LYS A 120 -23.19 3.33 -5.13
N ALA A 121 -22.13 3.61 -4.37
CA ALA A 121 -20.82 3.98 -4.89
C ALA A 121 -19.93 2.78 -5.26
N ALA A 122 -20.39 1.53 -5.08
CA ALA A 122 -19.57 0.33 -5.22
C ALA A 122 -18.86 0.25 -6.59
N ARG A 123 -19.53 0.67 -7.67
CA ARG A 123 -18.92 0.71 -9.02
C ARG A 123 -17.60 1.50 -9.08
N PHE A 124 -17.48 2.58 -8.30
CA PHE A 124 -16.27 3.41 -8.28
C PHE A 124 -15.18 2.79 -7.41
N ILE A 125 -15.56 2.05 -6.37
CA ILE A 125 -14.62 1.29 -5.52
C ILE A 125 -14.05 0.10 -6.31
N LEU A 126 -14.87 -0.54 -7.16
CA LEU A 126 -14.46 -1.70 -7.94
C LEU A 126 -13.72 -1.34 -9.23
N ALA A 127 -13.86 -0.12 -9.76
CA ALA A 127 -13.24 0.28 -11.04
C ALA A 127 -11.72 0.02 -11.13
N PRO A 128 -10.89 0.34 -10.11
CA PRO A 128 -9.45 0.04 -10.20
C PRO A 128 -9.12 -1.45 -10.26
N ILE A 129 -10.01 -2.32 -9.78
CA ILE A 129 -9.89 -3.78 -9.86
C ILE A 129 -10.18 -4.23 -11.29
N GLU A 130 -11.23 -3.70 -11.91
CA GLU A 130 -11.57 -4.02 -13.31
C GLU A 130 -10.46 -3.57 -14.27
N ASP A 131 -9.93 -2.35 -14.11
CA ASP A 131 -8.81 -1.87 -14.92
C ASP A 131 -7.57 -2.80 -14.81
N SER A 132 -7.32 -3.32 -13.60
CA SER A 132 -6.20 -4.23 -13.33
C SER A 132 -6.42 -5.56 -14.04
N ARG A 133 -7.64 -6.10 -13.94
CA ARG A 133 -8.07 -7.31 -14.64
C ARG A 133 -7.93 -7.17 -16.15
N GLU A 134 -8.38 -6.04 -16.71
CA GLU A 134 -8.26 -5.76 -18.14
C GLU A 134 -6.80 -5.73 -18.58
N SER A 135 -5.92 -5.07 -17.81
CA SER A 135 -4.48 -5.02 -18.09
C SER A 135 -3.86 -6.42 -18.10
N LEU A 136 -4.22 -7.28 -17.13
CA LEU A 136 -3.75 -8.67 -17.07
C LEU A 136 -4.28 -9.53 -18.23
N ARG A 137 -5.56 -9.35 -18.61
CA ARG A 137 -6.16 -10.05 -19.77
C ARG A 137 -5.49 -9.63 -21.07
N ASN A 138 -5.20 -8.35 -21.25
CA ASN A 138 -4.49 -7.85 -22.42
C ASN A 138 -3.09 -8.47 -22.51
N ALA A 139 -2.38 -8.64 -21.38
CA ALA A 139 -1.08 -9.31 -21.35
C ALA A 139 -1.21 -10.79 -21.73
N TYR A 140 -2.26 -11.47 -21.27
CA TYR A 140 -2.54 -12.86 -21.64
C TYR A 140 -2.84 -13.02 -23.13
N LEU A 141 -3.66 -12.12 -23.70
CA LEU A 141 -4.01 -12.12 -25.11
C LEU A 141 -2.80 -11.85 -26.00
N LEU A 142 -1.92 -10.92 -25.59
CA LEU A 142 -0.67 -10.64 -26.28
C LEU A 142 0.19 -11.90 -26.41
N LEU A 143 0.34 -12.66 -25.32
CA LEU A 143 1.10 -13.92 -25.32
C LEU A 143 0.39 -15.06 -26.05
N SER A 144 -0.92 -14.95 -26.27
CA SER A 144 -1.71 -15.94 -27.00
C SER A 144 -1.74 -15.68 -28.50
N SER A 145 -1.36 -14.48 -28.93
CA SER A 145 -1.11 -14.17 -30.32
C SER A 145 0.19 -14.81 -30.82
N GLU A 146 0.18 -15.30 -32.06
CA GLU A 146 1.37 -15.83 -32.75
C GLU A 146 2.05 -14.79 -33.65
N ALA A 147 1.45 -13.60 -33.80
CA ALA A 147 1.95 -12.56 -34.70
C ALA A 147 2.97 -11.59 -34.06
N GLY A 148 3.19 -11.70 -32.74
CA GLY A 148 4.04 -10.78 -31.96
C GLY A 148 5.53 -11.15 -32.03
N SER A 149 6.40 -10.15 -31.84
CA SER A 149 7.84 -10.39 -31.66
C SER A 149 8.12 -10.63 -30.17
N PRO A 150 8.99 -11.59 -29.79
CA PRO A 150 9.24 -11.92 -28.38
C PRO A 150 9.73 -10.75 -27.51
N VAL A 151 10.53 -9.86 -28.10
CA VAL A 151 11.10 -8.71 -27.39
C VAL A 151 10.03 -7.66 -27.08
N GLU A 152 9.24 -7.26 -28.09
CA GLU A 152 8.13 -6.32 -27.91
C GLU A 152 7.07 -6.89 -26.96
N ASP A 153 6.75 -8.19 -27.09
CA ASP A 153 5.81 -8.89 -26.22
C ASP A 153 6.26 -8.80 -24.75
N SER A 154 7.54 -9.05 -24.46
CA SER A 154 8.08 -9.00 -23.09
C SER A 154 8.01 -7.59 -22.47
N GLY A 155 8.28 -6.56 -23.27
CA GLY A 155 8.23 -5.16 -22.85
C GLY A 155 6.80 -4.73 -22.53
N GLU A 156 5.85 -5.07 -23.40
CA GLU A 156 4.45 -4.71 -23.21
C GLU A 156 3.80 -5.51 -22.08
N VAL A 157 4.13 -6.81 -21.91
CA VAL A 157 3.68 -7.59 -20.73
C VAL A 157 4.14 -6.93 -19.44
N ARG A 158 5.38 -6.45 -19.37
CA ARG A 158 5.90 -5.73 -18.19
C ARG A 158 5.16 -4.40 -17.98
N ARG A 159 4.88 -3.66 -19.06
CA ARG A 159 4.11 -2.41 -18.99
C ARG A 159 2.71 -2.66 -18.43
N LEU A 160 2.01 -3.66 -18.96
CA LEU A 160 0.66 -4.05 -18.54
C LEU A 160 0.65 -4.54 -17.09
N LEU A 161 1.66 -5.30 -16.65
CA LEU A 161 1.79 -5.68 -15.24
C LEU A 161 1.93 -4.45 -14.33
N ASN A 162 2.77 -3.49 -14.70
CA ASN A 162 2.96 -2.27 -13.89
C ASN A 162 1.67 -1.45 -13.77
N LEU A 163 0.85 -1.40 -14.83
CA LEU A 163 -0.48 -0.79 -14.78
C LEU A 163 -1.45 -1.58 -13.88
N ALA A 164 -1.40 -2.91 -13.95
CA ALA A 164 -2.26 -3.79 -13.16
C ALA A 164 -1.99 -3.73 -11.65
N VAL A 165 -0.74 -3.50 -11.25
CA VAL A 165 -0.33 -3.50 -9.85
C VAL A 165 -0.88 -2.28 -9.07
N LYS A 166 -1.30 -1.20 -9.75
CA LYS A 166 -1.92 -0.01 -9.13
C LYS A 166 -1.14 0.52 -7.90
N ASP A 167 0.18 0.64 -8.08
CA ASP A 167 1.15 1.11 -7.10
C ASP A 167 1.32 0.21 -5.85
N CYS A 168 0.83 -1.03 -5.90
CA CYS A 168 1.09 -2.03 -4.89
C CYS A 168 2.52 -2.59 -5.02
N VAL A 169 3.49 -1.83 -4.53
CA VAL A 169 4.88 -2.28 -4.45
C VAL A 169 4.96 -3.51 -3.53
N PRO A 170 5.42 -4.67 -4.02
CA PRO A 170 5.78 -5.80 -3.17
C PRO A 170 6.66 -5.31 -2.03
N GLN A 171 6.34 -5.67 -0.80
CA GLN A 171 7.11 -5.21 0.37
C GLN A 171 8.53 -5.77 0.33
N ARG A 172 9.42 -5.11 -0.42
CA ARG A 172 10.85 -5.36 -0.41
C ARG A 172 11.34 -4.88 0.95
N ARG A 173 11.99 -5.79 1.69
CA ARG A 173 12.58 -5.55 3.01
C ARG A 173 13.82 -4.63 2.95
N SER A 174 13.78 -3.55 2.18
CA SER A 174 14.77 -2.48 2.27
C SER A 174 14.17 -1.35 3.12
N SER A 175 14.91 -0.96 4.16
CA SER A 175 14.45 -0.19 5.31
C SER A 175 13.84 1.19 5.02
N LEU A 176 13.93 1.69 3.78
CA LEU A 176 13.40 3.01 3.38
C LEU A 176 11.93 2.97 2.97
N VAL A 177 11.51 1.98 2.17
CA VAL A 177 10.12 1.84 1.71
C VAL A 177 9.21 1.40 2.86
N GLU A 178 9.76 0.59 3.77
CA GLU A 178 9.05 0.21 4.99
C GLU A 178 8.85 1.42 5.94
N PHE A 179 9.85 2.30 6.07
CA PHE A 179 9.70 3.53 6.83
C PHE A 179 8.63 4.46 6.22
N GLN A 180 8.59 4.60 4.89
CA GLN A 180 7.57 5.40 4.20
C GLN A 180 6.16 4.83 4.37
N SER A 181 6.01 3.51 4.30
CA SER A 181 4.73 2.83 4.57
C SER A 181 4.23 3.04 6.01
N ARG A 182 5.16 3.26 6.96
CA ARG A 182 4.86 3.60 8.37
C ARG A 182 4.60 5.09 8.60
N THR A 183 5.07 5.98 7.72
CA THR A 183 4.82 7.44 7.81
C THR A 183 3.41 7.88 7.35
N GLY A 184 2.50 6.95 7.11
CA GLY A 184 1.10 7.25 6.78
C GLY A 184 0.81 7.49 5.30
N VAL A 185 1.78 7.26 4.41
CA VAL A 185 1.58 7.31 2.95
C VAL A 185 1.36 5.88 2.47
N GLU A 186 0.09 5.47 2.41
CA GLU A 186 -0.25 4.21 1.73
C GLU A 186 -0.27 4.41 0.23
N VAL A 187 0.64 3.73 -0.46
CA VAL A 187 0.83 3.85 -1.90
C VAL A 187 -0.01 2.82 -2.68
N CYS A 188 -0.23 1.64 -2.11
CA CYS A 188 -0.99 0.57 -2.76
C CYS A 188 -2.48 0.92 -2.86
N THR A 189 -2.98 1.14 -4.08
CA THR A 189 -4.38 1.49 -4.33
C THR A 189 -5.35 0.46 -3.74
N PHE A 190 -5.08 -0.83 -3.90
CA PHE A 190 -5.95 -1.89 -3.36
C PHE A 190 -6.06 -1.86 -1.83
N ARG A 191 -5.02 -1.42 -1.13
CA ARG A 191 -5.07 -1.23 0.33
C ARG A 191 -5.99 -0.09 0.73
N LEU A 192 -5.97 1.01 -0.03
CA LEU A 192 -6.90 2.13 0.15
C LEU A 192 -8.35 1.67 -0.10
N LEU A 193 -8.58 0.80 -1.08
CA LEU A 193 -9.91 0.21 -1.32
C LEU A 193 -10.39 -0.62 -0.13
N VAL A 194 -9.55 -1.50 0.42
CA VAL A 194 -9.91 -2.30 1.61
C VAL A 194 -10.26 -1.39 2.79
N LYS A 195 -9.41 -0.39 3.08
CA LYS A 195 -9.68 0.56 4.16
C LYS A 195 -10.97 1.32 3.95
N ASN A 196 -11.27 1.71 2.71
CA ASN A 196 -12.52 2.38 2.40
C ASN A 196 -13.71 1.44 2.57
N ALA A 197 -13.68 0.24 1.98
CA ALA A 197 -14.79 -0.71 2.04
C ALA A 197 -15.08 -1.15 3.48
N ALA A 198 -14.04 -1.54 4.22
CA ALA A 198 -14.16 -2.08 5.57
C ALA A 198 -14.29 -1.03 6.68
N SER A 199 -14.33 0.28 6.38
CA SER A 199 -14.37 1.32 7.46
C SER A 199 -15.66 1.35 8.29
N LEU A 200 -16.71 0.62 7.86
CA LEU A 200 -17.95 0.45 8.63
C LEU A 200 -17.96 -0.83 9.48
N LEU A 201 -16.98 -1.70 9.27
CA LEU A 201 -16.81 -2.96 9.97
C LEU A 201 -15.90 -2.75 11.20
N ASP A 202 -16.13 -3.56 12.22
CA ASP A 202 -15.32 -3.51 13.43
C ASP A 202 -13.93 -4.10 13.18
N LYS A 203 -12.95 -3.76 14.02
CA LYS A 203 -11.55 -4.17 13.79
C LYS A 203 -11.33 -5.69 13.76
N GLY A 204 -12.16 -6.45 14.48
CA GLY A 204 -12.10 -7.91 14.52
C GLY A 204 -13.17 -8.60 13.67
N ASP A 205 -13.85 -7.85 12.79
CA ASP A 205 -14.86 -8.43 11.91
C ASP A 205 -14.22 -9.45 10.95
N PRO A 206 -14.74 -10.68 10.85
CA PRO A 206 -14.13 -11.72 10.03
C PRO A 206 -14.09 -11.33 8.54
N VAL A 207 -15.09 -10.61 8.02
CA VAL A 207 -15.13 -10.16 6.62
C VAL A 207 -13.98 -9.19 6.35
N LYS A 208 -13.67 -8.32 7.31
CA LYS A 208 -12.53 -7.41 7.23
C LYS A 208 -11.20 -8.15 7.24
N LEU A 209 -11.03 -9.11 8.15
CA LEU A 209 -9.79 -9.89 8.25
C LEU A 209 -9.56 -10.74 6.99
N ASP A 210 -10.63 -11.34 6.46
CA ASP A 210 -10.58 -12.15 5.24
C ASP A 210 -10.14 -11.32 4.02
N VAL A 211 -10.71 -10.12 3.81
CA VAL A 211 -10.30 -9.28 2.67
C VAL A 211 -8.87 -8.75 2.82
N GLU A 212 -8.42 -8.48 4.05
CA GLU A 212 -7.02 -8.10 4.31
C GLU A 212 -6.06 -9.26 3.98
N ALA A 213 -6.44 -10.51 4.30
CA ALA A 213 -5.69 -11.69 3.91
C ALA A 213 -5.66 -11.87 2.38
N MET A 214 -6.82 -11.76 1.71
CA MET A 214 -6.92 -11.83 0.24
C MET A 214 -6.07 -10.76 -0.46
N LEU A 215 -6.00 -9.54 0.11
CA LEU A 215 -5.12 -8.48 -0.40
C LEU A 215 -3.64 -8.88 -0.32
N ASN A 216 -3.21 -9.47 0.78
CA ASN A 216 -1.82 -9.92 0.94
C ASN A 216 -1.47 -11.03 -0.06
N ASP A 217 -2.41 -11.96 -0.28
CA ASP A 217 -2.26 -13.02 -1.28
C ASP A 217 -2.19 -12.45 -2.71
N LEU A 218 -3.01 -11.44 -3.02
CA LEU A 218 -2.96 -10.73 -4.31
C LEU A 218 -1.61 -10.04 -4.53
N ILE A 219 -1.12 -9.29 -3.55
CA ILE A 219 0.20 -8.63 -3.63
C ILE A 219 1.31 -9.67 -3.82
N ARG A 220 1.22 -10.81 -3.12
CA ARG A 220 2.15 -11.92 -3.29
C ARG A 220 2.07 -12.50 -4.70
N SER A 221 0.88 -12.69 -5.25
CA SER A 221 0.68 -13.18 -6.62
C SER A 221 1.33 -12.26 -7.65
N PHE A 222 1.10 -10.94 -7.56
CA PHE A 222 1.80 -9.95 -8.42
C PHE A 222 3.32 -10.04 -8.29
N SER A 223 3.84 -10.25 -7.08
CA SER A 223 5.29 -10.37 -6.84
C SER A 223 5.88 -11.63 -7.49
N LEU A 224 5.16 -12.75 -7.40
CA LEU A 224 5.54 -14.02 -8.01
C LEU A 224 5.50 -13.90 -9.54
N LEU A 225 4.44 -13.34 -10.09
CA LEU A 225 4.29 -13.09 -11.52
C LEU A 225 5.41 -12.17 -12.05
N GLY A 226 5.71 -11.08 -11.35
CA GLY A 226 6.83 -10.21 -11.70
C GLY A 226 8.17 -10.95 -11.73
N SER A 227 8.40 -11.86 -10.77
CA SER A 227 9.61 -12.70 -10.74
C SER A 227 9.66 -13.71 -11.90
N VAL A 228 8.51 -14.26 -12.29
CA VAL A 228 8.40 -15.15 -13.46
C VAL A 228 8.73 -14.38 -14.74
N ILE A 229 8.16 -13.18 -14.92
CA ILE A 229 8.44 -12.33 -16.08
C ILE A 229 9.92 -11.91 -16.13
N ASP A 230 10.52 -11.57 -14.99
CA ASP A 230 11.94 -11.18 -14.91
C ASP A 230 12.91 -12.33 -15.25
N SER A 231 12.51 -13.58 -15.04
CA SER A 231 13.35 -14.76 -15.26
C SER A 231 13.05 -15.50 -16.57
N SER A 232 11.99 -15.11 -17.28
CA SER A 232 11.54 -15.79 -18.50
C SER A 232 12.24 -15.26 -19.74
N ASN A 233 12.62 -16.15 -20.66
CA ASN A 233 12.92 -15.77 -22.03
C ASN A 233 11.71 -16.04 -22.92
N PHE A 234 11.08 -14.98 -23.43
CA PHE A 234 9.85 -15.02 -24.23
C PHE A 234 10.06 -15.66 -25.62
N GLU A 235 11.30 -15.93 -26.05
CA GLU A 235 11.58 -16.75 -27.23
C GLU A 235 11.19 -18.22 -27.03
N PHE A 236 11.17 -18.71 -25.78
CA PHE A 236 10.82 -20.09 -25.48
C PHE A 236 9.33 -20.23 -25.15
N THR A 237 8.68 -21.17 -25.83
CA THR A 237 7.25 -21.50 -25.62
C THR A 237 6.95 -21.91 -24.17
N THR A 238 7.87 -22.65 -23.53
CA THR A 238 7.75 -23.07 -22.13
C THR A 238 7.68 -21.89 -21.18
N ASP A 239 8.50 -20.86 -21.40
CA ASP A 239 8.54 -19.68 -20.52
C ASP A 239 7.33 -18.78 -20.79
N ARG A 240 6.92 -18.60 -22.05
CA ARG A 240 5.64 -17.94 -22.38
C ARG A 240 4.46 -18.63 -21.68
N GLN A 241 4.45 -19.96 -21.63
CA GLN A 241 3.39 -20.71 -20.96
C GLN A 241 3.42 -20.47 -19.45
N LYS A 242 4.58 -20.50 -18.79
CA LYS A 242 4.69 -20.16 -17.35
C LYS A 242 4.17 -18.76 -17.04
N VAL A 243 4.46 -17.78 -17.90
CA VAL A 243 3.94 -16.41 -17.73
C VAL A 243 2.42 -16.39 -17.87
N LYS A 244 1.84 -17.11 -18.85
CA LYS A 244 0.39 -17.25 -19.01
C LYS A 244 -0.27 -17.89 -17.78
N ASP A 245 0.32 -18.95 -17.26
CA ASP A 245 -0.17 -19.63 -16.05
C ASP A 245 -0.15 -18.68 -14.86
N GLY A 246 0.96 -17.96 -14.66
CA GLY A 246 1.09 -16.93 -13.63
C GLY A 246 0.08 -15.79 -13.78
N LEU A 247 -0.21 -15.34 -15.00
CA LEU A 247 -1.25 -14.34 -15.28
C LEU A 247 -2.63 -14.85 -14.84
N MET A 248 -2.97 -16.10 -15.17
CA MET A 248 -4.25 -16.70 -14.78
C MET A 248 -4.37 -16.87 -13.26
N ASP A 249 -3.28 -17.25 -12.59
CA ASP A 249 -3.22 -17.33 -11.13
C ASP A 249 -3.42 -15.96 -10.47
N THR A 250 -2.81 -14.91 -11.02
CA THR A 250 -2.98 -13.54 -10.54
C THR A 250 -4.40 -13.01 -10.78
N ILE A 251 -4.98 -13.25 -11.96
CA ILE A 251 -6.39 -12.92 -12.24
C ILE A 251 -7.31 -13.64 -11.24
N SER A 252 -7.10 -14.93 -10.99
CA SER A 252 -7.89 -15.70 -10.04
C SER A 252 -7.78 -15.14 -8.60
N SER A 253 -6.59 -14.68 -8.22
CA SER A 253 -6.38 -14.00 -6.93
C SER A 253 -7.08 -12.64 -6.87
N LEU A 254 -7.10 -11.89 -7.97
CA LEU A 254 -7.79 -10.61 -8.09
C LEU A 254 -9.31 -10.78 -7.96
N ASP A 255 -9.87 -11.86 -8.50
CA ASP A 255 -11.30 -12.19 -8.44
C ASP A 255 -11.76 -12.49 -7.01
N ARG A 256 -10.94 -13.24 -6.26
CA ARG A 256 -11.18 -13.47 -4.84
C ARG A 256 -11.12 -12.18 -4.04
N PHE A 257 -10.13 -11.34 -4.32
CA PHE A 257 -10.01 -10.02 -3.68
C PHE A 257 -11.22 -9.13 -3.97
N GLU A 258 -11.68 -9.07 -5.22
CA GLU A 258 -12.88 -8.34 -5.61
C GLU A 258 -14.11 -8.82 -4.84
N GLN A 259 -14.28 -10.14 -4.72
CA GLN A 259 -15.37 -10.72 -3.94
C GLN A 259 -15.27 -10.34 -2.46
N GLY A 260 -14.07 -10.32 -1.88
CA GLY A 260 -13.85 -9.83 -0.52
C GLY A 260 -14.29 -8.37 -0.35
N ILE A 261 -13.96 -7.49 -1.31
CA ILE A 261 -14.42 -6.09 -1.31
C ILE A 261 -15.94 -6.00 -1.40
N LYS A 262 -16.57 -6.79 -2.29
CA LYS A 262 -18.04 -6.86 -2.42
C LYS A 262 -18.69 -7.31 -1.11
N ASN A 263 -18.12 -8.30 -0.43
CA ASN A 263 -18.60 -8.77 0.87
C ASN A 263 -18.52 -7.65 1.94
N CYS A 264 -17.44 -6.86 1.98
CA CYS A 264 -17.36 -5.69 2.87
C CYS A 264 -18.43 -4.63 2.58
N LEU A 265 -18.76 -4.43 1.30
CA LEU A 265 -19.78 -3.49 0.86
C LEU A 265 -21.20 -4.04 1.03
N GLY A 266 -21.38 -5.36 1.09
CA GLY A 266 -22.66 -6.06 1.10
C GLY A 266 -23.41 -5.92 -0.22
N VAL A 267 -22.69 -6.06 -1.34
CA VAL A 267 -23.20 -6.05 -2.73
C VAL A 267 -22.88 -7.35 -3.46
#